data_AF-A0A0S6VV44-F1
#
_entry.id   AF-A0A0S6VV44-F1
#
_cell.length_a   1.000
_cell.length_b   1.000
_cell.length_c   1.000
_cell.angle_alpha   90.00
_cell.angle_beta   90.00
_cell.angle_gamma   90.00
#
_symmetry.space_group_name_H-M   'P 1'
#
loop_
_entity.id
_entity.type
_entity.pdbx_description
1 polymer ?
#
loop_
_entity_poly.entity_id
_entity_poly.type
_entity_poly.pdbx_seq_one_letter_code
_entity_poly.pdbx_strand_id
1 'polypeptide(L)'
;MIELEQQELRLSTGNIARYEYDRNGDMLEIFFRDAETTCAVELTESIVLRFDWETNEPLSLSFLSFSNLQKPAEYGEPFFELFAGEWPEEVQEKIWAMLRKQPLNEFLKLNSYVPAHTYRAIPMTSIKHTPELLRAA
;
A
#
# COMPACT_ATOMS: atom_id res chain seq x y z
N MET A 1 -3.62 16.15 20.94
CA MET A 1 -3.23 17.08 19.86
C MET A 1 -2.64 16.21 18.78
N ILE A 2 -3.24 16.15 17.60
CA ILE A 2 -2.75 15.29 16.50
C ILE A 2 -1.57 16.02 15.86
N GLU A 3 -0.39 15.40 15.81
CA GLU A 3 0.80 15.95 15.13
C GLU A 3 0.83 15.34 13.73
N LEU A 4 0.23 16.06 12.78
CA LEU A 4 0.16 15.69 11.37
C LEU A 4 1.28 16.41 10.61
N GLU A 5 2.15 15.64 9.97
CA GLU A 5 3.15 16.16 9.04
C GLU A 5 2.69 15.91 7.62
N GLN A 6 2.71 16.97 6.80
CA GLN A 6 2.26 16.90 5.41
C GLN A 6 3.40 17.27 4.46
N GLN A 7 3.55 16.49 3.39
CA GLN A 7 4.54 16.74 2.35
C GLN A 7 3.96 16.41 0.98
N GLU A 8 4.38 17.16 -0.05
CA GLU A 8 4.07 16.84 -1.44
C GLU A 8 5.34 16.32 -2.12
N LEU A 9 5.26 15.10 -2.66
CA LEU A 9 6.39 14.45 -3.32
C LEU A 9 6.00 14.06 -4.75
N ARG A 10 6.95 14.20 -5.67
CA ARG A 10 6.75 13.84 -7.07
C ARG A 10 7.00 12.35 -7.25
N LEU A 11 6.01 11.64 -7.76
CA LEU A 11 6.09 10.23 -8.11
C LEU A 11 6.90 10.03 -9.41
N SER A 12 7.33 8.79 -9.67
CA SER A 12 8.01 8.43 -10.91
C SER A 12 7.18 8.70 -12.18
N THR A 13 5.85 8.74 -12.05
CA THR A 13 4.91 9.11 -13.11
C THR A 13 4.94 10.60 -13.49
N GLY A 14 5.57 11.44 -12.67
CA GLY A 14 5.55 12.90 -12.79
C GLY A 14 4.40 13.59 -12.04
N ASN A 15 3.42 12.82 -11.53
CA ASN A 15 2.33 13.32 -10.70
C ASN A 15 2.84 13.66 -9.28
N ILE A 16 2.11 14.53 -8.58
CA ILE A 16 2.37 14.87 -7.18
C ILE A 16 1.46 14.01 -6.31
N ALA A 17 2.04 13.38 -5.28
CA ALA A 17 1.30 12.71 -4.22
C ALA A 17 1.49 13.48 -2.91
N ARG A 18 0.42 13.57 -2.12
CA ARG A 18 0.43 14.16 -0.78
C ARG A 18 0.65 13.05 0.24
N TYR A 19 1.65 13.19 1.09
CA TYR A 19 1.98 12.29 2.18
C TYR A 19 1.51 12.96 3.47
N GLU A 20 0.77 12.23 4.27
CA GLU A 20 0.30 12.67 5.58
C GLU A 20 0.71 11.64 6.62
N TYR A 21 1.58 12.03 7.55
CA TYR A 21 2.04 11.17 8.63
C TYR A 21 1.45 11.65 9.96
N ASP A 22 0.65 10.80 10.61
CA ASP A 22 0.19 10.98 11.98
C ASP A 22 1.17 10.28 12.93
N ARG A 23 1.97 11.09 13.64
CA ARG A 23 2.96 10.58 14.60
C ARG A 23 2.33 9.89 15.81
N ASN A 24 1.12 10.27 16.22
CA ASN A 24 0.48 9.66 17.38
C ASN A 24 -0.11 8.30 17.03
N GLY A 25 -0.68 8.19 15.84
CA GLY A 25 -1.25 6.95 15.31
C GLY A 25 -0.23 6.01 14.67
N ASP A 26 1.00 6.49 14.44
CA ASP A 26 2.02 5.80 13.63
C ASP A 26 1.44 5.36 12.28
N MET A 27 0.78 6.30 11.59
CA MET A 27 0.07 6.04 10.35
C MET A 27 0.57 6.98 9.26
N LEU A 28 1.03 6.41 8.15
CA LEU A 28 1.32 7.15 6.94
C LEU A 28 0.18 6.93 5.93
N GLU A 29 -0.36 8.02 5.40
CA GLU A 29 -1.25 7.97 4.25
C GLU A 29 -0.65 8.69 3.04
N ILE A 30 -0.68 8.04 1.89
CA ILE A 30 -0.21 8.59 0.61
C ILE A 30 -1.43 8.79 -0.28
N PHE A 31 -1.77 10.05 -0.56
CA PHE A 31 -2.85 10.45 -1.47
C PHE A 31 -2.30 10.66 -2.88
N PHE A 32 -2.84 9.92 -3.84
CA PHE A 32 -2.50 10.04 -5.27
C PHE A 32 -3.42 11.02 -6.01
N ARG A 33 -4.63 11.22 -5.48
CA ARG A 33 -5.65 12.10 -6.06
C ARG A 33 -6.60 12.58 -4.95
N ASP A 34 -6.95 13.86 -4.99
CA ASP A 34 -7.99 14.41 -4.13
C ASP A 34 -9.37 14.14 -4.74
N ALA A 35 -10.04 13.10 -4.28
CA ALA A 35 -11.40 12.75 -4.66
C ALA A 35 -12.09 11.96 -3.53
N GLU A 36 -13.42 11.94 -3.53
CA GLU A 36 -14.18 11.15 -2.58
C GLU A 36 -13.93 9.65 -2.79
N THR A 37 -13.66 8.93 -1.71
CA THR A 37 -13.46 7.49 -1.77
C THR A 37 -14.80 6.77 -1.81
N THR A 38 -14.98 5.92 -2.81
CA THR A 38 -16.16 5.06 -2.92
C THR A 38 -15.89 3.63 -2.45
N CYS A 39 -14.62 3.20 -2.38
CA CYS A 39 -14.24 1.86 -1.94
C CYS A 39 -12.92 1.87 -1.14
N ALA A 40 -12.85 1.04 -0.09
CA ALA A 40 -11.65 0.80 0.69
C ALA A 40 -11.50 -0.71 0.93
N VAL A 41 -10.30 -1.25 0.74
CA VAL A 41 -10.00 -2.67 0.94
C VAL A 41 -8.69 -2.81 1.70
N GLU A 42 -8.72 -3.67 2.72
CA GLU A 42 -7.53 -4.12 3.44
C GLU A 42 -6.72 -5.05 2.53
N LEU A 43 -5.52 -4.61 2.15
CA LEU A 43 -4.59 -5.45 1.41
C LEU A 43 -3.90 -6.43 2.35
N THR A 44 -3.58 -5.96 3.56
CA THR A 44 -2.99 -6.71 4.68
C THR A 44 -3.54 -6.11 5.99
N GLU A 45 -3.18 -6.67 7.14
CA GLU A 45 -3.51 -6.11 8.46
C GLU A 45 -3.01 -4.66 8.66
N SER A 46 -1.99 -4.24 7.92
CA SER A 46 -1.33 -2.94 8.10
C SER A 46 -1.34 -2.07 6.84
N ILE A 47 -1.99 -2.51 5.76
CA ILE A 47 -2.01 -1.79 4.48
C ILE A 47 -3.44 -1.73 3.95
N VAL A 48 -3.94 -0.52 3.73
CA VAL A 48 -5.30 -0.27 3.21
C VAL A 48 -5.22 0.50 1.89
N LEU A 49 -5.93 0.01 0.87
CA LEU A 49 -6.09 0.67 -0.41
C LEU A 49 -7.45 1.35 -0.49
N ARG A 50 -7.46 2.66 -0.73
CA ARG A 50 -8.67 3.40 -1.11
C ARG A 50 -8.67 3.66 -2.61
N PHE A 51 -9.79 3.44 -3.26
CA PHE A 51 -9.92 3.62 -4.70
C PHE A 51 -11.35 3.99 -5.10
N ASP A 52 -11.49 4.50 -6.32
CA ASP A 52 -12.76 4.81 -6.95
C ASP A 52 -13.31 3.57 -7.68
N TRP A 53 -14.54 3.19 -7.34
CA TRP A 53 -15.19 1.96 -7.76
C TRP A 53 -15.51 1.94 -9.26
N GLU A 54 -15.95 3.09 -9.77
CA GLU A 54 -16.40 3.27 -11.15
C GLU A 54 -15.20 3.34 -12.10
N THR A 55 -14.18 4.10 -11.71
CA THR A 55 -13.00 4.38 -12.55
C THR A 55 -11.86 3.38 -12.36
N ASN A 56 -11.85 2.61 -11.25
CA ASN A 56 -10.73 1.76 -10.83
C ASN A 56 -9.42 2.52 -10.63
N GLU A 57 -9.52 3.79 -10.24
CA GLU A 57 -8.36 4.61 -9.97
C GLU A 57 -8.02 4.60 -8.48
N PRO A 58 -6.76 4.29 -8.11
CA PRO A 58 -6.33 4.35 -6.72
C PRO A 58 -6.33 5.80 -6.23
N LEU A 59 -6.86 6.01 -5.03
CA LEU A 59 -6.98 7.32 -4.40
C LEU A 59 -5.93 7.52 -3.33
N SER A 60 -5.77 6.54 -2.43
CA SER A 60 -4.71 6.57 -1.43
C SER A 60 -4.28 5.18 -0.98
N LEU A 61 -3.09 5.13 -0.39
CA LEU A 61 -2.54 3.96 0.28
C LEU A 61 -2.21 4.33 1.73
N SER A 62 -2.82 3.64 2.69
CA SER A 62 -2.59 3.86 4.11
C SER A 62 -1.72 2.73 4.68
N PHE A 63 -0.71 3.10 5.46
CA PHE A 63 0.19 2.21 6.18
C PHE A 63 0.00 2.42 7.68
N LEU A 64 -0.48 1.39 8.37
CA LEU A 64 -0.69 1.38 9.81
C LEU A 64 0.57 0.87 10.52
N SER A 65 0.87 1.39 11.70
CA SER A 65 2.11 1.08 12.42
C SER A 65 3.35 1.25 11.53
N PHE A 66 3.39 2.35 10.78
CA PHE A 66 4.34 2.57 9.69
C PHE A 66 5.80 2.46 10.13
N SER A 67 6.13 2.93 11.33
CA SER A 67 7.47 2.80 11.92
C SER A 67 7.92 1.35 12.07
N ASN A 68 7.00 0.40 12.26
CA ASN A 68 7.29 -1.03 12.31
C ASN A 68 7.43 -1.64 10.91
N LEU A 69 6.61 -1.20 9.95
CA LEU A 69 6.66 -1.67 8.57
C LEU A 69 7.98 -1.33 7.87
N GLN A 70 8.66 -0.27 8.31
CA GLN A 70 9.97 0.13 7.80
C GLN A 70 11.15 -0.64 8.41
N LYS A 71 10.93 -1.42 9.48
CA LYS A 71 12.03 -2.13 10.13
C LYS A 71 12.52 -3.27 9.25
N PRO A 72 13.84 -3.45 9.11
CA PRO A 72 14.37 -4.61 8.44
C PRO A 72 13.99 -5.87 9.21
N ALA A 73 13.62 -6.94 8.50
CA ALA A 73 13.49 -8.24 9.12
C ALA A 73 14.88 -8.86 9.34
N GLU A 74 14.98 -9.85 10.22
CA GLU A 74 16.23 -10.53 10.57
C GLU A 74 17.00 -11.05 9.34
N TYR A 75 16.26 -11.44 8.29
CA TYR A 75 16.81 -12.10 7.10
C TYR A 75 16.52 -11.37 5.78
N GLY A 76 16.03 -10.12 5.79
CA GLY A 76 15.81 -9.34 4.57
C GLY A 76 14.62 -8.37 4.61
N GLU A 77 14.06 -8.08 3.42
CA GLU A 77 12.84 -7.28 3.29
C GLU A 77 11.65 -8.03 3.94
N PRO A 78 10.82 -7.37 4.77
CA PRO A 78 9.62 -8.00 5.30
C PRO A 78 8.61 -8.23 4.18
N PHE A 79 7.95 -9.39 4.22
CA PHE A 79 6.87 -9.74 3.31
C PHE A 79 5.58 -9.92 4.12
N PHE A 80 4.49 -9.38 3.58
CA PHE A 80 3.16 -9.42 4.18
C PHE A 80 2.23 -10.22 3.28
N GLU A 81 1.51 -11.18 3.84
CA GLU A 81 0.49 -11.93 3.10
C GLU A 81 -0.66 -11.00 2.71
N LEU A 82 -1.07 -11.08 1.44
CA LEU A 82 -2.23 -10.33 0.96
C LEU A 82 -3.50 -11.07 1.36
N PHE A 83 -4.50 -10.32 1.85
CA PHE A 83 -5.85 -10.84 2.14
C PHE A 83 -6.66 -11.10 0.86
N ALA A 84 -6.01 -11.54 -0.21
CA ALA A 84 -6.61 -11.75 -1.53
C ALA A 84 -7.74 -12.78 -1.54
N GLY A 85 -7.80 -13.68 -0.56
CA GLY A 85 -8.90 -14.62 -0.37
C GLY A 85 -10.11 -14.04 0.37
N GLU A 86 -9.97 -12.88 0.98
CA GLU A 86 -11.02 -12.18 1.75
C GLU A 86 -11.62 -10.99 0.98
N TRP A 87 -10.95 -10.55 -0.08
CA TRP A 87 -11.49 -9.51 -0.96
C TRP A 87 -12.79 -9.97 -1.63
N PRO A 88 -13.82 -9.09 -1.74
CA PRO A 88 -15.01 -9.40 -2.51
C PRO A 88 -14.68 -9.84 -3.94
N GLU A 89 -15.37 -10.85 -4.45
CA GLU A 89 -15.09 -11.45 -5.76
C GLU A 89 -15.15 -10.40 -6.90
N GLU A 90 -16.12 -9.50 -6.82
CA GLU A 90 -16.32 -8.40 -7.78
C GLU A 90 -15.20 -7.35 -7.79
N VAL A 91 -14.40 -7.24 -6.71
CA VAL A 91 -13.31 -6.27 -6.60
C VAL A 91 -11.94 -6.89 -6.88
N GLN A 92 -11.83 -8.22 -6.83
CA GLN A 92 -10.55 -8.92 -6.78
C GLN A 92 -9.68 -8.64 -8.02
N GLU A 93 -10.26 -8.72 -9.23
CA GLU A 93 -9.55 -8.42 -10.47
C GLU A 93 -9.11 -6.95 -10.56
N LYS A 94 -9.95 -6.03 -10.07
CA LYS A 94 -9.65 -4.59 -10.03
C LYS A 94 -8.43 -4.32 -9.16
N ILE A 95 -8.39 -4.89 -7.96
CA ILE A 95 -7.26 -4.77 -7.02
C ILE A 95 -5.97 -5.32 -7.66
N TRP A 96 -6.03 -6.52 -8.24
CA TRP A 96 -4.87 -7.11 -8.91
C TRP A 96 -4.35 -6.26 -10.06
N ALA A 97 -5.25 -5.67 -10.85
CA ALA A 97 -4.88 -4.78 -11.95
C ALA A 97 -4.21 -3.49 -11.43
N MET A 98 -4.74 -2.90 -10.36
CA MET A 98 -4.18 -1.69 -9.74
C MET A 98 -2.81 -1.95 -9.11
N LEU A 99 -2.63 -3.03 -8.34
CA LEU A 99 -1.37 -3.37 -7.67
C LEU A 99 -0.19 -3.59 -8.63
N ARG A 100 -0.48 -3.96 -9.89
CA ARG A 100 0.55 -4.17 -10.92
C ARG A 100 0.92 -2.87 -11.65
N LYS A 101 0.17 -1.78 -11.45
CA LYS A 101 0.32 -0.52 -12.16
C LYS A 101 0.72 0.61 -11.20
N GLN A 102 1.18 1.69 -11.79
CA GLN A 102 1.37 2.96 -11.11
C GLN A 102 0.02 3.51 -10.63
N PRO A 103 -0.01 4.25 -9.50
CA PRO A 103 1.10 4.55 -8.61
C PRO A 103 1.45 3.42 -7.62
N LEU A 104 0.59 2.40 -7.45
CA LEU A 104 0.74 1.42 -6.36
C LEU A 104 2.02 0.60 -6.46
N ASN A 105 2.43 0.22 -7.67
CA ASN A 105 3.65 -0.56 -7.88
C ASN A 105 4.95 0.23 -7.62
N GLU A 106 4.89 1.54 -7.34
CA GLU A 106 6.03 2.32 -6.87
C GLU A 106 6.30 2.07 -5.38
N PHE A 107 5.26 1.74 -4.61
CA PHE A 107 5.30 1.52 -3.16
C PHE A 107 5.28 0.04 -2.80
N LEU A 108 4.51 -0.76 -3.52
CA LEU A 108 4.30 -2.17 -3.23
C LEU A 108 4.94 -3.03 -4.32
N LYS A 109 5.70 -4.04 -3.89
CA LYS A 109 6.21 -5.10 -4.75
C LYS A 109 5.35 -6.34 -4.52
N LEU A 110 4.76 -6.88 -5.59
CA LEU A 110 4.04 -8.15 -5.53
C LEU A 110 5.03 -9.32 -5.58
N ASN A 111 4.82 -10.29 -4.69
CA ASN A 111 5.60 -11.50 -4.60
C ASN A 111 4.67 -12.71 -4.43
N SER A 112 5.20 -13.91 -4.63
CA SER A 112 4.46 -15.15 -4.39
C SER A 112 5.34 -16.14 -3.65
N TYR A 113 4.82 -16.71 -2.58
CA TYR A 113 5.43 -17.84 -1.89
C TYR A 113 4.70 -19.13 -2.28
N VAL A 114 5.43 -20.17 -2.67
CA VAL A 114 4.84 -21.47 -3.05
C VAL A 114 5.41 -22.54 -2.12
N PRO A 115 4.68 -22.95 -1.07
CA PRO A 115 5.09 -24.05 -0.21
C PRO A 115 5.16 -25.36 -1.00
N ALA A 116 6.25 -26.11 -0.82
CA ALA A 116 6.50 -27.36 -1.55
C ALA A 116 5.43 -28.45 -1.33
N HIS A 117 4.64 -28.35 -0.26
CA HIS A 117 3.64 -29.36 0.12
C HIS A 117 2.22 -29.04 -0.35
N THR A 118 1.87 -27.76 -0.54
CA THR A 118 0.54 -27.35 -1.04
C THR A 118 0.54 -27.07 -2.54
N TYR A 119 1.69 -26.69 -3.11
CA TYR A 119 1.82 -26.18 -4.49
C TYR A 119 0.87 -25.02 -4.82
N ARG A 120 0.31 -24.37 -3.79
CA ARG A 120 -0.58 -23.22 -3.93
C ARG A 120 0.22 -21.96 -3.70
N ALA A 121 0.16 -21.03 -4.66
CA ALA A 121 0.78 -19.73 -4.52
C ALA A 121 0.04 -18.91 -3.44
N ILE A 122 0.80 -18.45 -2.46
CA ILE A 122 0.37 -17.49 -1.44
C ILE A 122 0.80 -16.11 -1.91
N PRO A 123 -0.15 -15.20 -2.17
CA PRO A 123 0.17 -13.85 -2.61
C PRO A 123 0.75 -13.03 -1.47
N MET A 124 1.89 -12.39 -1.72
CA MET A 124 2.59 -11.58 -0.74
C MET A 124 2.87 -10.19 -1.32
N THR A 125 3.11 -9.21 -0.45
CA THR A 125 3.66 -7.92 -0.84
C THR A 125 4.81 -7.50 0.07
N SER A 126 5.77 -6.75 -0.46
CA SER A 126 6.78 -6.04 0.34
C SER A 126 6.71 -4.54 0.02
N ILE A 127 7.10 -3.73 0.99
CA ILE A 127 7.15 -2.27 0.84
C ILE A 127 8.49 -1.89 0.22
N LYS A 128 8.46 -1.11 -0.85
CA LYS A 128 9.64 -0.55 -1.48
C LYS A 128 10.13 0.63 -0.65
N HIS A 129 11.37 0.56 -0.19
CA HIS A 129 12.04 1.69 0.46
C HIS A 129 12.46 2.72 -0.60
N THR A 130 11.52 3.53 -1.04
CA THR A 130 11.82 4.65 -1.95
C THR A 130 12.38 5.84 -1.14
N PRO A 131 13.25 6.68 -1.72
CA PRO A 131 13.72 7.90 -1.06
C PRO A 131 12.57 8.80 -0.58
N GLU A 132 11.45 8.81 -1.29
CA GLU A 132 10.24 9.56 -0.97
C GLU A 132 9.59 9.02 0.31
N LEU A 133 9.44 7.69 0.41
CA LEU A 133 8.84 7.03 1.56
C LEU A 133 9.68 7.22 2.83
N LEU A 134 11.02 7.18 2.69
CA LEU A 134 11.95 7.41 3.79
C LEU A 134 11.99 8.88 4.27
N ARG A 135 11.56 9.84 3.45
CA ARG A 135 11.47 11.27 3.82
C ARG A 135 10.16 11.65 4.50
N ALA A 136 9.14 10.79 4.36
CA ALA A 136 7.83 10.99 4.93
C ALA A 136 7.71 10.54 6.41
N ALA A 137 8.73 9.85 6.94
CA ALA A 137 8.87 9.46 8.35
C ALA A 137 9.85 10.36 9.10
#